data_AF-A0A3D2L9V6-F1
#
_entry.id   AF-A0A3D2L9V6-F1
#
_cell.length_a   1.000
_cell.length_b   1.000
_cell.length_c   1.000
_cell.angle_alpha   90.00
_cell.angle_beta   90.00
_cell.angle_gamma   90.00
#
_symmetry.space_group_name_H-M   'P 1'
#
loop_
_entity.id
_entity.type
_entity.pdbx_description
1 polymer ?
#
loop_
_entity_poly.entity_id
_entity_poly.type
_entity_poly.pdbx_seq_one_letter_code
_entity_poly.pdbx_strand_id
1 'polypeptide(L)'
;MNTPVISATGLWTPPNSISNEELVHSYNVWADNWNRERAADISAGLIEPKTHSSVEFIQKASGIKSRFVIDKAGILDPDIMAPRIAERPNDRISVLAEIAVNAARDALERSGRKAEDVDAVICAASNMQRA
;
A
#
# COMPACT_ATOMS: atom_id res chain seq x y z
N MET A 1 -27.01 -32.57 -1.10
CA MET A 1 -26.31 -31.50 -0.34
C MET A 1 -25.39 -30.80 -1.30
N ASN A 2 -25.44 -29.47 -1.39
CA ASN A 2 -24.49 -28.72 -2.22
C ASN A 2 -23.27 -28.40 -1.36
N THR A 3 -22.07 -28.68 -1.89
CA THR A 3 -20.81 -28.34 -1.24
C THR A 3 -20.29 -27.03 -1.83
N PRO A 4 -20.15 -25.96 -1.04
CA PRO A 4 -19.56 -24.71 -1.52
C PRO A 4 -18.07 -24.93 -1.82
N VAL A 5 -17.58 -24.32 -2.90
CA VAL A 5 -16.19 -24.39 -3.34
C VAL A 5 -15.67 -23.00 -3.73
N ILE A 6 -14.36 -22.79 -3.61
CA ILE A 6 -13.70 -21.64 -4.23
C ILE A 6 -13.37 -22.04 -5.68
N SER A 7 -14.19 -21.58 -6.63
CA SER A 7 -14.05 -21.96 -8.05
C SER A 7 -12.92 -21.22 -8.77
N ALA A 8 -12.65 -19.97 -8.38
CA ALA A 8 -11.56 -19.15 -8.91
C ALA A 8 -11.16 -18.06 -7.92
N THR A 9 -9.95 -17.52 -8.10
CA THR A 9 -9.48 -16.30 -7.45
C THR A 9 -9.03 -15.31 -8.51
N GLY A 10 -9.12 -14.03 -8.19
CA GLY A 10 -8.61 -12.95 -9.02
C GLY A 10 -7.67 -12.06 -8.23
N LEU A 11 -6.71 -11.46 -8.92
CA LEU A 11 -5.69 -10.61 -8.32
C LEU A 11 -5.49 -9.37 -9.16
N TRP A 12 -5.48 -8.22 -8.51
CA TRP A 12 -5.03 -6.98 -9.10
C TRP A 12 -4.06 -6.29 -8.15
N THR A 13 -3.00 -5.72 -8.73
CA THR A 13 -2.02 -4.91 -8.01
C THR A 13 -1.88 -3.55 -8.69
N PRO A 14 -1.64 -2.47 -7.93
CA PRO A 14 -1.29 -1.17 -8.51
C PRO A 14 -0.12 -1.25 -9.49
N PRO A 15 -0.04 -0.34 -10.46
CA PRO A 15 1.03 -0.35 -11.46
C PRO A 15 2.40 0.04 -10.87
N ASN A 16 2.41 0.77 -9.75
CA ASN A 16 3.64 1.22 -9.12
C ASN A 16 4.15 0.20 -8.10
N SER A 17 5.47 0.02 -8.07
CA SER A 17 6.18 -0.77 -7.06
C SER A 17 7.32 0.02 -6.45
N ILE A 18 7.53 -0.12 -5.15
CA ILE A 18 8.64 0.46 -4.40
C ILE A 18 9.60 -0.65 -3.98
N SER A 19 10.86 -0.55 -4.39
CA SER A 19 11.92 -1.45 -3.93
C SER A 19 12.35 -1.12 -2.50
N ASN A 20 13.10 -2.01 -1.85
CA ASN A 20 13.66 -1.70 -0.54
C ASN A 20 14.70 -0.57 -0.63
N GLU A 21 15.48 -0.49 -1.70
CA GLU A 21 16.48 0.54 -1.93
C GLU A 21 15.82 1.93 -1.97
N GLU A 22 14.75 2.07 -2.74
CA GLU A 22 13.99 3.34 -2.84
C GLU A 22 13.41 3.76 -1.49
N LEU A 23 12.79 2.81 -0.78
CA LEU A 23 12.15 3.08 0.51
C LEU A 23 13.17 3.45 1.60
N VAL A 24 14.29 2.72 1.66
CA VAL A 24 15.37 2.98 2.61
C VAL A 24 16.03 4.32 2.31
N HIS A 25 16.25 4.64 1.04
CA HIS A 25 16.83 5.93 0.66
C HIS A 25 15.93 7.09 1.13
N SER A 26 14.64 7.04 0.80
CA SER A 26 13.67 8.06 1.20
C SER A 26 13.60 8.21 2.72
N TYR A 27 13.49 7.10 3.47
CA TYR A 27 13.48 7.14 4.93
C TYR A 27 14.77 7.70 5.53
N ASN A 28 15.95 7.33 5.01
CA ASN A 28 17.22 7.81 5.56
C ASN A 28 17.41 9.31 5.33
N VAL A 29 16.99 9.83 4.16
CA VAL A 29 16.97 11.28 3.90
C VAL A 29 16.05 12.00 4.89
N TRP A 30 14.84 11.46 5.13
CA TRP A 30 13.94 12.01 6.14
C TRP A 30 14.56 11.98 7.55
N ALA A 31 15.19 10.86 7.94
CA ALA A 31 15.82 10.72 9.25
C ALA A 31 16.96 11.74 9.44
N ASP A 32 17.78 11.96 8.42
CA ASP A 32 18.85 12.96 8.44
C ASP A 32 18.30 14.38 8.59
N ASN A 33 17.25 14.72 7.84
CA ASN A 33 16.59 16.02 7.94
C ASN A 33 16.00 16.23 9.34
N TRP A 34 15.25 15.24 9.85
CA TRP A 34 14.64 15.30 11.17
C TRP A 34 15.66 15.47 12.30
N ASN A 35 16.77 14.73 12.23
CA ASN A 35 17.86 14.80 13.21
C ASN A 35 18.57 16.15 13.16
N ARG A 36 18.84 16.66 11.95
CA ARG A 36 19.49 17.98 11.77
C ARG A 36 18.66 19.11 12.36
N GLU A 37 17.35 19.10 12.11
CA GLU A 37 16.42 20.10 12.65
C GLU A 37 16.31 20.07 14.18
N ARG A 38 16.58 18.92 14.81
CA ARG A 38 16.42 18.71 16.26
C ARG A 38 17.73 18.44 16.98
N ALA A 39 18.84 18.84 16.38
CA ALA A 39 20.18 18.58 16.91
C ALA A 39 20.36 19.11 18.35
N ALA A 40 19.74 20.24 18.70
CA ALA A 40 19.80 20.80 20.05
C ALA A 40 19.11 19.90 21.08
N ASP A 41 17.88 19.45 20.80
CA ASP A 41 17.11 18.59 21.71
C ASP A 41 17.77 17.21 21.87
N ILE A 42 18.34 16.67 20.78
CA ILE A 42 19.12 15.43 20.81
C ILE A 42 20.37 15.59 21.68
N SER A 43 21.12 16.69 21.51
CA SER A 43 22.33 16.95 22.32
C SER A 43 22.02 17.17 23.80
N ALA A 44 20.82 17.68 24.10
CA ALA A 44 20.32 17.83 25.46
C ALA A 44 19.75 16.53 26.06
N GLY A 45 19.67 15.44 25.29
CA GLY A 45 19.12 14.16 25.72
C GLY A 45 17.60 14.15 25.92
N LEU A 46 16.89 15.11 25.32
CA LEU A 46 15.42 15.21 25.44
C LEU A 46 14.71 14.25 24.47
N ILE A 47 15.34 13.96 23.33
CA ILE A 47 14.83 13.05 22.32
C ILE A 47 15.96 12.18 21.76
N GLU A 48 15.63 10.94 21.42
CA GLU A 48 16.57 10.05 20.74
C GLU A 48 16.66 10.38 19.24
N PRO A 49 17.86 10.28 18.62
CA PRO A 49 18.00 10.46 17.19
C PRO A 49 17.29 9.34 16.42
N LYS A 50 16.75 9.67 15.25
CA LYS A 50 16.26 8.67 14.30
C LYS A 50 17.43 7.88 13.73
N THR A 51 17.32 6.57 13.80
CA THR A 51 18.29 5.65 13.19
C THR A 51 17.99 5.48 11.70
N HIS A 52 19.03 5.21 10.93
CA HIS A 52 18.87 4.75 9.54
C HIS A 52 18.31 3.33 9.48
N SER A 53 17.71 3.02 8.34
CA SER A 53 17.32 1.67 7.94
C SER A 53 18.30 1.15 6.87
N SER A 54 18.21 -0.15 6.56
CA SER A 54 18.96 -0.77 5.48
C SER A 54 18.12 -1.80 4.72
N VAL A 55 18.54 -2.08 3.48
CA VAL A 55 17.89 -3.08 2.64
C VAL A 55 18.02 -4.47 3.26
N GLU A 56 19.21 -4.78 3.78
CA GLU A 56 19.54 -6.05 4.42
C GLU A 56 18.70 -6.27 5.68
N PHE A 57 18.46 -5.22 6.45
CA PHE A 57 17.59 -5.28 7.62
C PHE A 57 16.17 -5.69 7.23
N ILE A 58 15.57 -5.01 6.24
CA ILE A 58 14.21 -5.33 5.78
C ILE A 58 14.12 -6.76 5.26
N GLN A 59 15.07 -7.18 4.42
CA GLN A 59 15.08 -8.52 3.85
C GLN A 59 15.28 -9.60 4.92
N LYS A 60 16.21 -9.40 5.86
CA LYS A 60 16.47 -10.36 6.94
C LYS A 60 15.30 -10.47 7.92
N ALA A 61 14.65 -9.35 8.22
CA ALA A 61 13.55 -9.31 9.18
C ALA A 61 12.22 -9.85 8.63
N SER A 62 11.98 -9.72 7.31
CA SER A 62 10.65 -9.96 6.72
C SER A 62 10.64 -10.80 5.44
N GLY A 63 11.78 -10.97 4.76
CA GLY A 63 11.85 -11.54 3.41
C GLY A 63 11.32 -10.63 2.29
N ILE A 64 10.75 -9.47 2.62
CA ILE A 64 10.16 -8.55 1.64
C ILE A 64 11.25 -7.89 0.79
N LYS A 65 11.03 -7.84 -0.52
CA LYS A 65 11.93 -7.21 -1.51
C LYS A 65 11.34 -5.94 -2.12
N SER A 66 10.03 -5.92 -2.31
CA SER A 66 9.30 -4.79 -2.87
C SER A 66 7.83 -4.81 -2.44
N ARG A 67 7.11 -3.72 -2.68
CA ARG A 67 5.66 -3.63 -2.46
C ARG A 67 4.99 -2.79 -3.54
N PHE A 68 3.79 -3.21 -3.96
CA PHE A 68 2.96 -2.40 -4.85
C PHE A 68 2.24 -1.30 -4.07
N VAL A 69 2.13 -0.12 -4.68
CA VAL A 69 1.53 1.07 -4.04
C VAL A 69 0.70 1.85 -5.05
N ILE A 70 -0.33 2.56 -4.57
CA ILE A 70 -1.16 3.42 -5.43
C ILE A 70 -0.37 4.64 -5.88
N ASP A 71 0.18 5.39 -4.92
CA ASP A 71 1.01 6.55 -5.20
C ASP A 71 2.44 6.30 -4.71
N LYS A 72 3.38 6.20 -5.65
CA LYS A 72 4.80 6.03 -5.36
C LYS A 72 5.49 7.35 -5.05
N ALA A 73 5.08 8.44 -5.69
CA ALA A 73 5.78 9.72 -5.59
C ALA A 73 5.65 10.31 -4.19
N GLY A 74 4.43 10.39 -3.65
CA GLY A 74 4.21 10.92 -2.30
C GLY A 74 4.80 10.05 -1.19
N ILE A 75 4.84 8.72 -1.38
CA ILE A 75 5.46 7.81 -0.41
C ILE A 75 6.98 8.00 -0.36
N LEU A 76 7.63 8.21 -1.51
CA LEU A 76 9.10 8.34 -1.58
C LEU A 76 9.60 9.76 -1.34
N ASP A 77 8.72 10.76 -1.32
CA ASP A 77 9.07 12.13 -0.98
C ASP A 77 9.36 12.27 0.54
N PRO A 78 10.60 12.57 0.95
CA PRO A 78 10.98 12.67 2.36
C PRO A 78 10.24 13.77 3.13
N ASP A 79 9.69 14.78 2.46
CA ASP A 79 8.92 15.85 3.12
C ASP A 79 7.44 15.48 3.30
N ILE A 80 6.99 14.38 2.67
CA ILE A 80 5.60 13.91 2.68
C ILE A 80 5.46 12.57 3.40
N MET A 81 6.25 11.56 3.00
CA MET A 81 6.26 10.20 3.55
C MET A 81 4.87 9.53 3.60
N ALA A 82 3.99 9.84 2.63
CA ALA A 82 2.60 9.39 2.58
C ALA A 82 2.00 9.50 1.16
N PRO A 83 1.09 8.61 0.76
CA PRO A 83 0.48 8.68 -0.57
C PRO A 83 -0.40 9.92 -0.73
N ARG A 84 -0.33 10.57 -1.90
CA ARG A 84 -1.17 11.68 -2.33
C ARG A 84 -2.23 11.20 -3.31
N ILE A 85 -3.37 10.77 -2.76
CA ILE A 85 -4.52 10.27 -3.52
C ILE A 85 -5.55 11.39 -3.60
N ALA A 86 -5.92 11.80 -4.81
CA ALA A 86 -6.94 12.82 -5.02
C ALA A 86 -8.33 12.32 -4.58
N GLU A 87 -9.12 13.22 -3.99
CA GLU A 87 -10.53 12.98 -3.71
C GLU A 87 -11.28 12.72 -5.03
N ARG A 88 -12.30 11.85 -4.96
CA ARG A 88 -13.17 11.52 -6.09
C ARG A 88 -14.60 11.93 -5.75
N PRO A 89 -15.32 12.62 -6.66
CA PRO A 89 -16.75 12.90 -6.48
C PRO A 89 -17.57 11.61 -6.46
N ASN A 90 -18.78 11.67 -5.91
CA ASN A 90 -19.67 10.51 -5.73
C ASN A 90 -20.10 9.81 -7.02
N ASP A 91 -20.00 10.49 -8.18
CA ASP A 91 -20.29 9.91 -9.50
C ASP A 91 -19.09 9.15 -10.10
N ARG A 92 -17.95 9.13 -9.41
CA ARG A 92 -16.76 8.36 -9.77
C ARG A 92 -16.54 7.23 -8.78
N ILE A 93 -16.11 6.09 -9.31
CA ILE A 93 -15.75 4.93 -8.47
C ILE A 93 -14.63 5.29 -7.49
N SER A 94 -14.76 4.88 -6.23
CA SER A 94 -13.70 5.06 -5.23
C SER A 94 -12.47 4.21 -5.56
N VAL A 95 -11.31 4.55 -4.99
CA VAL A 95 -10.06 3.80 -5.23
C VAL A 95 -10.20 2.36 -4.76
N LEU A 96 -10.74 2.13 -3.56
CA LEU A 96 -10.95 0.79 -3.03
C LEU A 96 -11.91 -0.03 -3.90
N ALA A 97 -13.00 0.58 -4.37
CA ALA A 97 -13.96 -0.10 -5.24
C ALA A 97 -13.35 -0.44 -6.61
N GLU A 98 -12.53 0.45 -7.17
CA GLU A 98 -11.81 0.20 -8.43
C GLU A 98 -10.86 -0.99 -8.34
N ILE A 99 -10.07 -1.07 -7.25
CA ILE A 99 -9.19 -2.20 -6.96
C ILE A 99 -10.00 -3.51 -6.88
N ALA A 100 -11.09 -3.50 -6.11
CA ALA A 100 -11.93 -4.68 -5.89
C ALA A 100 -12.61 -5.15 -7.20
N VAL A 101 -13.13 -4.23 -8.01
CA VAL A 101 -13.78 -4.55 -9.29
C VAL A 101 -12.77 -5.17 -10.27
N ASN A 102 -11.54 -4.68 -10.33
CA ASN A 102 -10.52 -5.26 -11.20
C ASN A 102 -10.17 -6.70 -10.79
N ALA A 103 -9.96 -6.96 -9.50
CA ALA A 103 -9.72 -8.31 -9.00
C ALA A 103 -10.93 -9.23 -9.19
N ALA A 104 -12.15 -8.73 -8.98
CA ALA A 104 -13.38 -9.50 -9.18
C ALA A 104 -13.59 -9.88 -10.66
N ARG A 105 -13.28 -8.97 -11.60
CA ARG A 105 -13.32 -9.27 -13.04
C ARG A 105 -12.35 -10.38 -13.44
N ASP A 106 -11.11 -10.34 -12.94
CA ASP A 106 -10.12 -11.41 -13.16
C ASP A 106 -10.63 -12.76 -12.61
N ALA A 107 -11.27 -12.78 -11.44
CA ALA A 107 -11.87 -14.00 -10.89
C ALA A 107 -13.04 -14.53 -11.73
N LEU A 108 -13.94 -13.63 -12.17
CA LEU A 108 -15.09 -13.99 -13.01
C LEU A 108 -14.66 -14.57 -14.34
N GLU A 109 -13.70 -13.93 -15.02
CA GLU A 109 -13.12 -14.40 -16.27
C GLU A 109 -12.53 -15.80 -16.13
N ARG A 110 -11.72 -16.04 -15.08
CA ARG A 110 -11.13 -17.36 -14.80
C ARG A 110 -12.18 -18.43 -14.49
N SER A 111 -13.29 -18.05 -13.87
CA SER A 111 -14.39 -18.97 -13.57
C SER A 111 -15.34 -19.20 -14.76
N GLY A 112 -15.18 -18.45 -15.86
CA GLY A 112 -16.10 -18.47 -17.00
C GLY A 112 -17.50 -17.96 -16.66
N ARG A 113 -17.63 -17.11 -15.64
CA ARG A 113 -18.91 -16.56 -15.18
C ARG A 113 -19.04 -15.08 -15.53
N LYS A 114 -20.28 -14.61 -15.55
CA LYS A 114 -20.61 -13.20 -15.76
C LYS A 114 -21.03 -12.54 -14.46
N ALA A 115 -21.02 -11.21 -14.45
CA ALA A 115 -21.48 -10.43 -13.31
C ALA A 115 -22.96 -10.68 -12.96
N GLU A 116 -23.79 -11.00 -13.97
CA GLU A 116 -25.21 -11.36 -13.79
C GLU A 116 -25.42 -12.68 -13.04
N ASP A 117 -24.39 -13.52 -12.93
CA ASP A 117 -24.43 -14.80 -12.19
C ASP A 117 -24.05 -14.65 -10.69
N VAL A 118 -23.83 -13.42 -10.22
CA VAL A 118 -23.38 -13.14 -8.85
C VAL A 118 -24.55 -12.70 -7.98
N ASP A 119 -24.98 -13.57 -7.08
CA ASP A 119 -26.09 -13.30 -6.16
C ASP A 119 -25.70 -12.47 -4.94
N ALA A 120 -24.40 -12.47 -4.56
CA ALA A 120 -23.92 -11.80 -3.36
C ALA A 120 -22.47 -11.30 -3.51
N VAL A 121 -22.19 -10.15 -2.89
CA VAL A 121 -20.85 -9.55 -2.82
C VAL A 121 -20.51 -9.26 -1.36
N ILE A 122 -19.35 -9.75 -0.91
CA ILE A 122 -18.83 -9.49 0.43
C ILE A 122 -17.56 -8.64 0.31
N CYS A 123 -17.61 -7.39 0.76
CA CYS A 123 -16.44 -6.52 0.83
C CYS A 123 -15.74 -6.73 2.18
N ALA A 124 -14.62 -7.45 2.19
CA ALA A 124 -13.83 -7.74 3.39
C ALA A 124 -12.38 -7.26 3.24
N ALA A 125 -12.01 -6.25 4.01
CA ALA A 125 -10.67 -5.67 4.07
C ALA A 125 -10.39 -5.15 5.50
N SER A 126 -9.12 -4.98 5.87
CA SER A 126 -8.74 -4.46 7.19
C SER A 126 -9.11 -2.99 7.39
N ASN A 127 -9.26 -2.23 6.30
CA ASN A 127 -9.73 -0.84 6.30
C ASN A 127 -10.65 -0.59 5.10
N MET A 128 -11.73 0.15 5.36
CA MET A 128 -12.63 0.65 4.32
C MET A 128 -12.26 2.09 3.97
N GLN A 129 -12.25 2.42 2.67
CA GLN A 129 -12.05 3.79 2.24
C GLN A 129 -13.21 4.65 2.78
N ARG A 130 -12.85 5.71 3.51
CA ARG A 130 -13.80 6.67 4.05
C ARG A 130 -13.86 7.89 3.12
N ALA A 131 -15.01 8.56 3.13
CA ALA A 131 -15.17 9.89 2.53
C ALA A 131 -14.34 10.91 3.30
#